data_AF-A0A453KFM0-F1
#
_entry.id   AF-A0A453KFM0-F1
#
_cell.length_a   1.000
_cell.length_b   1.000
_cell.length_c   1.000
_cell.angle_alpha   90.00
_cell.angle_beta   90.00
_cell.angle_gamma   90.00
#
_symmetry.space_group_name_H-M   'P 1'
#
loop_
_entity.id
_entity.type
_entity.pdbx_description
1 polymer ?
#
loop_
_entity_poly.entity_id
_entity_poly.type
_entity_poly.pdbx_seq_one_letter_code
_entity_poly.pdbx_strand_id
1 'polypeptide(L)'
;VAGGLQNQVREMKESFSSRITELHGFASELNLKSQLSSEKLNAQVSAHTSDLEDCLKGLLADADQLLIGLQNGLSQQEESLTTLVEQQHEGLTRNVERTKSISATTMNFFRTIDAHALELKRILEESQASHQKQLLQLQTKFEICAADEEKYLMEKVAGLLAESNARKKNMVRDDISSLAKTASERSNSLQTETTKFHDFTSSMSEQWEAYVEITEEAFHRNISSVEQKKCCLVENVQQCKTRTKLCSEQWSNAQNSV
;
A
#
# COMPACT_ATOMS: atom_id res chain seq x y z
N VAL A 1 -130.48 2.56 0.50
CA VAL A 1 -129.26 2.31 1.32
C VAL A 1 -128.21 1.47 0.59
N ALA A 2 -128.57 0.57 -0.35
CA ALA A 2 -127.60 -0.27 -1.09
C ALA A 2 -126.66 0.47 -2.08
N GLY A 3 -127.04 1.63 -2.62
CA GLY A 3 -126.20 2.38 -3.60
C GLY A 3 -125.02 3.16 -3.01
N GLY A 4 -125.05 3.52 -1.73
CA GLY A 4 -123.98 4.30 -1.07
C GLY A 4 -122.75 3.46 -0.71
N LEU A 5 -122.97 2.25 -0.20
CA LEU A 5 -121.92 1.26 0.09
C LEU A 5 -121.17 0.83 -1.19
N GLN A 6 -121.90 0.67 -2.29
CA GLN A 6 -121.33 0.25 -3.57
C GLN A 6 -120.43 1.33 -4.21
N ASN A 7 -120.72 2.61 -3.97
CA ASN A 7 -119.86 3.73 -4.37
C ASN A 7 -118.62 3.84 -3.46
N GLN A 8 -118.77 3.74 -2.14
CA GLN A 8 -117.63 3.77 -1.21
C GLN A 8 -116.63 2.62 -1.47
N VAL A 9 -117.12 1.41 -1.78
CA VAL A 9 -116.26 0.28 -2.16
C VAL A 9 -115.52 0.54 -3.48
N ARG A 10 -116.15 1.25 -4.43
CA ARG A 10 -115.54 1.62 -5.72
C ARG A 10 -114.43 2.66 -5.53
N GLU A 11 -114.72 3.74 -4.80
CA GLU A 11 -113.72 4.78 -4.47
C GLU A 11 -112.54 4.20 -3.69
N MET A 12 -112.80 3.27 -2.77
CA MET A 12 -111.76 2.57 -2.02
C MET A 12 -110.91 1.68 -2.93
N LYS A 13 -111.53 0.93 -3.85
CA LYS A 13 -110.82 0.14 -4.86
C LYS A 13 -109.95 1.02 -5.77
N GLU A 14 -110.47 2.15 -6.24
CA GLU A 14 -109.74 3.09 -7.09
C GLU A 14 -108.57 3.74 -6.35
N SER A 15 -108.77 4.17 -5.10
CA SER A 15 -107.72 4.71 -4.22
C SER A 15 -106.62 3.68 -3.93
N PHE A 16 -106.99 2.45 -3.58
CA PHE A 16 -106.00 1.37 -3.39
C PHE A 16 -105.30 1.00 -4.70
N SER A 17 -106.02 0.98 -5.83
CA SER A 17 -105.41 0.70 -7.14
C SER A 17 -104.42 1.81 -7.56
N SER A 18 -104.73 3.08 -7.28
CA SER A 18 -103.82 4.22 -7.47
C SER A 18 -102.55 4.04 -6.63
N ARG A 19 -102.71 3.76 -5.33
CA ARG A 19 -101.57 3.53 -4.41
C ARG A 19 -100.72 2.32 -4.80
N ILE A 20 -101.33 1.22 -5.24
CA ILE A 20 -100.60 0.05 -5.74
C ILE A 20 -99.80 0.41 -6.99
N THR A 21 -100.35 1.23 -7.87
CA THR A 21 -99.67 1.71 -9.09
C THR A 21 -98.50 2.63 -8.75
N GLU A 22 -98.68 3.56 -7.80
CA GLU A 22 -97.62 4.43 -7.29
C GLU A 22 -96.50 3.62 -6.63
N LEU A 23 -96.83 2.63 -5.78
CA LEU A 23 -95.87 1.72 -5.17
C LEU A 23 -95.10 0.90 -6.21
N HIS A 24 -95.77 0.42 -7.26
CA HIS A 24 -95.12 -0.27 -8.37
C HIS A 24 -94.16 0.66 -9.14
N GLY A 25 -94.58 1.90 -9.40
CA GLY A 25 -93.72 2.92 -10.01
C GLY A 25 -92.47 3.21 -9.18
N PHE A 26 -92.64 3.39 -7.87
CA PHE A 26 -91.53 3.58 -6.93
C PHE A 26 -90.59 2.36 -6.87
N ALA A 27 -91.13 1.13 -6.80
CA ALA A 27 -90.33 -0.10 -6.82
C ALA A 27 -89.52 -0.24 -8.12
N SER A 28 -90.12 0.15 -9.25
CA SER A 28 -89.45 0.14 -10.56
C SER A 28 -88.30 1.16 -10.63
N GLU A 29 -88.50 2.38 -10.12
CA GLU A 29 -87.46 3.41 -10.04
C GLU A 29 -86.32 2.99 -9.09
N LEU A 30 -86.67 2.41 -7.94
CA LEU A 30 -85.69 1.88 -6.99
C LEU A 30 -84.85 0.76 -7.60
N ASN A 31 -85.48 -0.16 -8.34
CA ASN A 31 -84.78 -1.23 -9.05
C ASN A 31 -83.81 -0.68 -10.11
N LEU A 32 -84.25 0.31 -10.91
CA LEU A 32 -83.39 0.96 -11.91
C LEU A 32 -82.20 1.68 -11.26
N LYS A 33 -82.42 2.47 -10.19
CA LYS A 33 -81.33 3.12 -9.45
C LYS A 33 -80.38 2.12 -8.81
N SER A 34 -80.89 0.99 -8.32
CA SER A 34 -80.07 -0.11 -7.80
C SER A 34 -79.20 -0.73 -8.90
N GLN A 35 -79.75 -1.00 -10.07
CA GLN A 35 -79.01 -1.50 -11.23
C GLN A 35 -77.91 -0.53 -11.66
N LEU A 36 -78.25 0.75 -11.90
CA LEU A 36 -77.28 1.77 -12.30
C LEU A 36 -76.16 1.97 -11.25
N SER A 37 -76.50 1.91 -9.96
CA SER A 37 -75.49 2.01 -8.89
C SER A 37 -74.59 0.77 -8.84
N SER A 38 -75.15 -0.42 -9.07
CA SER A 38 -74.38 -1.67 -9.14
C SER A 38 -73.46 -1.70 -10.35
N GLU A 39 -73.92 -1.25 -11.52
CA GLU A 39 -73.11 -1.11 -12.74
C GLU A 39 -71.96 -0.13 -12.54
N LYS A 40 -72.23 1.03 -11.95
CA LYS A 40 -71.21 2.03 -11.63
C LYS A 40 -70.16 1.49 -10.65
N LEU A 41 -70.60 0.79 -9.60
CA LEU A 41 -69.69 0.15 -8.65
C LEU A 41 -68.82 -0.89 -9.35
N ASN A 42 -69.41 -1.72 -10.22
CA ASN A 42 -68.68 -2.77 -10.92
C ASN A 42 -67.64 -2.19 -11.91
N ALA A 43 -67.98 -1.10 -12.59
CA ALA A 43 -67.05 -0.38 -13.45
C ALA A 43 -65.88 0.22 -12.65
N GLN A 44 -66.15 0.81 -11.48
CA GLN A 44 -65.11 1.35 -10.58
C GLN A 44 -64.22 0.25 -10.01
N VAL A 45 -64.80 -0.87 -9.57
CA VAL A 45 -64.04 -2.04 -9.09
C VAL A 45 -63.12 -2.55 -10.20
N SER A 46 -63.65 -2.71 -11.42
CA SER A 46 -62.85 -3.16 -12.56
C SER A 46 -61.70 -2.20 -12.90
N ALA A 47 -61.97 -0.89 -12.91
CA ALA A 47 -60.96 0.13 -13.17
C ALA A 47 -59.86 0.11 -12.11
N HIS A 48 -60.22 0.12 -10.82
CA HIS A 48 -59.25 0.08 -9.73
C HIS A 48 -58.44 -1.21 -9.71
N THR A 49 -59.03 -2.36 -10.04
CA THR A 49 -58.30 -3.63 -10.15
C THR A 49 -57.29 -3.58 -11.30
N SER A 50 -57.65 -3.00 -12.45
CA SER A 50 -56.72 -2.80 -13.57
C SER A 50 -55.56 -1.86 -13.19
N ASP A 51 -55.86 -0.72 -12.56
CA ASP A 51 -54.83 0.23 -12.12
C ASP A 51 -53.87 -0.41 -11.10
N LEU A 52 -54.40 -1.25 -10.21
CA LEU A 52 -53.61 -2.02 -9.25
C LEU A 52 -52.71 -3.05 -9.96
N GLU A 53 -53.22 -3.75 -10.96
CA GLU A 53 -52.45 -4.71 -11.75
C GLU A 53 -51.28 -4.03 -12.49
N ASP A 54 -51.53 -2.88 -13.11
CA ASP A 54 -50.49 -2.11 -13.80
C ASP A 54 -49.44 -1.55 -12.82
N CYS A 55 -49.88 -1.10 -11.64
CA CYS A 55 -48.97 -0.70 -10.56
C CYS A 55 -48.06 -1.86 -10.11
N LEU A 56 -48.63 -3.05 -9.90
CA LEU A 56 -47.88 -4.24 -9.51
C LEU A 56 -46.91 -4.70 -10.61
N LYS A 57 -47.30 -4.63 -11.89
CA LYS A 57 -46.40 -4.89 -13.03
C LYS A 57 -45.21 -3.93 -13.07
N GLY A 58 -45.44 -2.64 -12.79
CA GLY A 58 -44.37 -1.65 -12.67
C GLY A 58 -43.39 -1.99 -11.56
N LEU A 59 -43.90 -2.30 -10.36
CA LEU A 59 -43.07 -2.72 -9.22
C LEU A 59 -42.29 -4.00 -9.49
N LEU A 60 -42.87 -4.96 -10.23
CA LEU A 60 -42.20 -6.19 -10.66
C LEU A 60 -40.99 -5.90 -11.56
N ALA A 61 -41.19 -5.06 -12.57
CA ALA A 61 -40.11 -4.67 -13.49
C ALA A 61 -38.98 -3.92 -12.77
N ASP A 62 -39.32 -3.01 -11.85
CA ASP A 62 -38.33 -2.28 -11.05
C ASP A 62 -37.51 -3.22 -10.16
N ALA A 63 -38.15 -4.19 -9.51
CA ALA A 63 -37.48 -5.18 -8.68
C ALA A 63 -36.52 -6.07 -9.47
N ASP A 64 -36.92 -6.52 -10.67
CA ASP A 64 -36.06 -7.29 -11.57
C ASP A 64 -34.84 -6.49 -12.01
N GLN A 65 -35.04 -5.22 -12.37
CA GLN A 65 -33.94 -4.35 -12.77
C GLN A 65 -32.96 -4.11 -11.62
N LEU A 66 -33.44 -3.92 -10.39
CA LEU A 66 -32.60 -3.80 -9.20
C LEU A 66 -31.81 -5.08 -8.91
N LEU A 67 -32.42 -6.25 -9.06
CA LEU A 67 -31.75 -7.54 -8.86
C LEU A 67 -30.64 -7.76 -9.88
N ILE A 68 -30.92 -7.50 -11.16
CA ILE A 68 -29.91 -7.57 -12.24
C ILE A 68 -28.78 -6.59 -11.96
N GLY A 69 -29.11 -5.34 -11.61
CA GLY A 69 -28.12 -4.33 -11.26
C GLY A 69 -27.22 -4.75 -10.09
N LEU A 70 -27.80 -5.35 -9.05
CA LEU A 70 -27.07 -5.85 -7.88
C LEU A 70 -26.16 -7.03 -8.23
N GLN A 71 -26.63 -7.98 -9.05
CA GLN A 71 -25.82 -9.13 -9.49
C GLN A 71 -24.62 -8.69 -10.34
N ASN A 72 -24.85 -7.76 -11.27
CA ASN A 72 -23.80 -7.20 -12.10
C ASN A 72 -22.80 -6.41 -11.25
N GLY A 73 -23.29 -5.58 -10.33
CA GLY A 73 -22.44 -4.79 -9.42
C GLY A 73 -21.57 -5.66 -8.51
N LEU A 74 -22.13 -6.74 -7.95
CA LEU A 74 -21.36 -7.70 -7.14
C LEU A 74 -20.28 -8.41 -7.95
N SER A 75 -20.58 -8.78 -9.19
CA SER A 75 -19.61 -9.42 -10.09
C SER A 75 -18.49 -8.47 -10.49
N GLN A 76 -18.82 -7.20 -10.76
CA GLN A 76 -17.83 -6.16 -11.05
C GLN A 76 -16.96 -5.84 -9.83
N GLN A 77 -17.53 -5.84 -8.62
CA GLN A 77 -16.77 -5.65 -7.38
C GLN A 77 -15.77 -6.80 -7.15
N GLU A 78 -16.15 -8.04 -7.45
CA GLU A 78 -15.26 -9.20 -7.35
C GLU A 78 -14.04 -9.10 -8.29
N GLU A 79 -14.27 -8.72 -9.55
CA GLU A 79 -13.21 -8.50 -10.54
C GLU A 79 -12.30 -7.33 -10.14
N SER A 80 -12.89 -6.23 -9.68
CA SER A 80 -12.14 -5.05 -9.20
C SER A 80 -11.28 -5.37 -7.97
N LEU A 81 -11.80 -6.17 -7.03
CA LEU A 81 -11.05 -6.62 -5.86
C LEU A 81 -9.87 -7.52 -6.25
N THR A 82 -10.09 -8.44 -7.20
CA THR A 82 -9.03 -9.30 -7.73
C THR A 82 -7.91 -8.47 -8.35
N THR A 83 -8.27 -7.55 -9.24
CA THR A 83 -7.34 -6.64 -9.90
C THR A 83 -6.57 -5.78 -8.89
N LEU A 84 -7.24 -5.24 -7.88
CA LEU A 84 -6.62 -4.43 -6.84
C LEU A 84 -5.57 -5.22 -6.04
N VAL A 85 -5.88 -6.47 -5.68
CA VAL A 85 -4.94 -7.31 -4.92
C VAL A 85 -3.73 -7.67 -5.78
N GLU A 86 -3.94 -8.01 -7.05
CA GLU A 86 -2.84 -8.27 -7.99
C GLU A 86 -1.93 -7.04 -8.14
N GLN A 87 -2.51 -5.86 -8.33
CA GLN A 87 -1.76 -4.60 -8.41
C GLN A 87 -0.99 -4.29 -7.12
N GLN A 88 -1.59 -4.52 -5.95
CA GLN A 88 -0.91 -4.35 -4.67
C GLN A 88 0.26 -5.33 -4.52
N HIS A 89 0.05 -6.60 -4.86
CA HIS A 89 1.09 -7.62 -4.79
C HIS A 89 2.26 -7.31 -5.74
N GLU A 90 1.96 -6.94 -6.97
CA GLU A 90 2.96 -6.54 -7.96
C GLU A 90 3.73 -5.29 -7.53
N GLY A 91 3.03 -4.28 -7.00
CA GLY A 91 3.63 -3.04 -6.49
C GLY A 91 4.56 -3.29 -5.31
N LEU A 92 4.13 -4.09 -4.33
CA LEU A 92 4.94 -4.53 -3.18
C LEU A 92 6.17 -5.31 -3.65
N THR A 93 6.01 -6.26 -4.58
CA THR A 93 7.09 -7.08 -5.13
C THR A 93 8.13 -6.20 -5.84
N ARG A 94 7.69 -5.30 -6.72
CA ARG A 94 8.57 -4.35 -7.42
C ARG A 94 9.35 -3.47 -6.44
N ASN A 95 8.72 -3.01 -5.36
CA ASN A 95 9.40 -2.20 -4.36
C ASN A 95 10.48 -3.00 -3.61
N VAL A 96 10.21 -4.24 -3.21
CA VAL A 96 11.22 -5.10 -2.58
C VAL A 96 12.39 -5.37 -3.51
N GLU A 97 12.13 -5.72 -4.77
CA GLU A 97 13.22 -5.97 -5.74
C GLU A 97 14.07 -4.72 -5.98
N ARG A 98 13.46 -3.53 -6.02
CA ARG A 98 14.22 -2.27 -6.07
C ARG A 98 15.06 -2.07 -4.82
N THR A 99 14.50 -2.27 -3.63
CA THR A 99 15.24 -2.14 -2.37
C THR A 99 16.42 -3.12 -2.31
N LYS A 100 16.22 -4.37 -2.76
CA LYS A 100 17.29 -5.37 -2.88
C LYS A 100 18.39 -4.93 -3.85
N SER A 101 18.02 -4.43 -5.02
CA SER A 101 18.98 -3.92 -6.02
C SER A 101 19.78 -2.71 -5.51
N ILE A 102 19.11 -1.75 -4.87
CA ILE A 102 19.76 -0.61 -4.22
C ILE A 102 20.70 -1.12 -3.13
N SER A 103 20.24 -2.06 -2.29
CA SER A 103 21.03 -2.62 -1.21
C SER A 103 22.30 -3.31 -1.72
N ALA A 104 22.19 -4.15 -2.74
CA ALA A 104 23.33 -4.81 -3.36
C ALA A 104 24.34 -3.80 -3.92
N THR A 105 23.86 -2.72 -4.54
CA THR A 105 24.72 -1.66 -5.07
C THR A 105 25.44 -0.92 -3.94
N THR A 106 24.71 -0.56 -2.88
CA THR A 106 25.25 0.12 -1.69
C THR A 106 26.28 -0.74 -0.96
N MET A 107 26.03 -2.03 -0.77
CA MET A 107 26.99 -2.95 -0.16
C MET A 107 28.26 -3.11 -0.99
N ASN A 108 28.14 -3.21 -2.31
CA ASN A 108 29.32 -3.25 -3.18
C ASN A 108 30.16 -1.97 -3.09
N PHE A 109 29.52 -0.82 -2.94
CA PHE A 109 30.21 0.45 -2.70
C PHE A 109 30.99 0.44 -1.39
N PHE A 110 30.38 0.02 -0.27
CA PHE A 110 31.07 -0.10 1.01
C PHE A 110 32.24 -1.08 0.97
N ARG A 111 32.05 -2.23 0.32
CA ARG A 111 33.13 -3.21 0.12
C ARG A 111 34.31 -2.64 -0.68
N THR A 112 34.02 -1.78 -1.67
CA THR A 112 35.04 -1.11 -2.48
C THR A 112 35.82 -0.08 -1.66
N ILE A 113 35.14 0.69 -0.80
CA ILE A 113 35.79 1.62 0.12
C ILE A 113 36.71 0.88 1.09
N ASP A 114 36.26 -0.21 1.69
CA ASP A 114 37.07 -1.01 2.62
C ASP A 114 38.33 -1.57 1.94
N ALA A 115 38.19 -2.08 0.71
CA ALA A 115 39.33 -2.51 -0.10
C ALA A 115 40.33 -1.37 -0.37
N HIS A 116 39.84 -0.16 -0.67
CA HIS A 116 40.71 1.00 -0.84
C HIS A 116 41.38 1.45 0.45
N ALA A 117 40.70 1.37 1.59
CA ALA A 117 41.27 1.68 2.90
C ALA A 117 42.41 0.70 3.24
N LEU A 118 42.22 -0.59 2.98
CA LEU A 118 43.25 -1.62 3.16
C LEU A 118 44.45 -1.39 2.23
N GLU A 119 44.22 -1.00 0.98
CA GLU A 119 45.30 -0.70 0.03
C GLU A 119 46.09 0.54 0.42
N LEU A 120 45.42 1.60 0.89
CA LEU A 120 46.08 2.80 1.42
C LEU A 120 46.97 2.47 2.63
N LYS A 121 46.49 1.61 3.53
CA LYS A 121 47.27 1.11 4.66
C LYS A 121 48.54 0.39 4.18
N ARG A 122 48.41 -0.52 3.21
CA ARG A 122 49.54 -1.27 2.64
C ARG A 122 50.59 -0.32 2.03
N ILE A 123 50.16 0.64 1.20
CA ILE A 123 51.05 1.62 0.56
C ILE A 123 51.80 2.44 1.63
N LEU A 124 51.11 2.82 2.71
CA LEU A 124 51.70 3.56 3.82
C LEU A 124 52.80 2.75 4.52
N GLU A 125 52.51 1.50 4.85
CA GLU A 125 53.46 0.58 5.49
C GLU A 125 54.71 0.37 4.62
N GLU A 126 54.54 0.15 3.32
CA GLU A 126 55.65 -0.01 2.36
C GLU A 126 56.49 1.26 2.21
N SER A 127 55.83 2.42 2.10
CA SER A 127 56.50 3.71 2.02
C SER A 127 57.32 4.00 3.27
N GLN A 128 56.77 3.74 4.46
CA GLN A 128 57.47 3.90 5.73
C GLN A 128 58.68 2.98 5.82
N ALA A 129 58.53 1.69 5.48
CA ALA A 129 59.64 0.74 5.49
C ALA A 129 60.78 1.15 4.52
N SER A 130 60.42 1.61 3.31
CA SER A 130 61.37 2.08 2.31
C SER A 130 62.14 3.32 2.76
N HIS A 131 61.43 4.34 3.28
CA HIS A 131 62.07 5.56 3.80
C HIS A 131 62.99 5.27 4.99
N GLN A 132 62.56 4.40 5.92
CA GLN A 132 63.37 3.98 7.06
C GLN A 132 64.69 3.34 6.59
N LYS A 133 64.63 2.47 5.58
CA LYS A 133 65.79 1.81 4.98
C LYS A 133 66.74 2.82 4.33
N GLN A 134 66.21 3.77 3.55
CA GLN A 134 67.03 4.81 2.90
C GLN A 134 67.71 5.71 3.92
N LEU A 135 67.01 6.10 5.00
CA LEU A 135 67.58 6.89 6.08
C LEU A 135 68.73 6.15 6.78
N LEU A 136 68.54 4.86 7.10
CA LEU A 136 69.60 4.05 7.71
C LEU A 136 70.83 3.95 6.78
N GLN A 137 70.60 3.71 5.49
CA GLN A 137 71.67 3.64 4.49
C GLN A 137 72.43 4.96 4.36
N LEU A 138 71.71 6.09 4.37
CA LEU A 138 72.30 7.41 4.33
C LEU A 138 73.16 7.66 5.57
N GLN A 139 72.64 7.33 6.75
CA GLN A 139 73.37 7.41 8.02
C GLN A 139 74.66 6.61 7.95
N THR A 140 74.61 5.34 7.57
CA THR A 140 75.79 4.46 7.50
C THR A 140 76.82 4.97 6.48
N LYS A 141 76.39 5.39 5.29
CA LYS A 141 77.30 5.96 4.28
C LYS A 141 77.99 7.22 4.81
N PHE A 142 77.26 8.09 5.49
CA PHE A 142 77.83 9.29 6.09
C PHE A 142 78.82 8.96 7.21
N GLU A 143 78.51 7.98 8.06
CA GLU A 143 79.41 7.53 9.13
C GLU A 143 80.73 6.97 8.57
N ILE A 144 80.68 6.16 7.49
CA ILE A 144 81.87 5.62 6.83
C ILE A 144 82.69 6.74 6.16
N CYS A 145 82.07 7.59 5.35
CA CYS A 145 82.77 8.70 4.69
C CYS A 145 83.41 9.64 5.71
N ALA A 146 82.73 9.94 6.82
CA ALA A 146 83.29 10.78 7.87
C ALA A 146 84.53 10.15 8.53
N ALA A 147 84.52 8.84 8.77
CA ALA A 147 85.65 8.12 9.35
C ALA A 147 86.85 8.01 8.37
N ASP A 148 86.59 7.76 7.09
CA ASP A 148 87.63 7.68 6.05
C ASP A 148 88.28 9.06 5.82
N GLU A 149 87.47 10.13 5.79
CA GLU A 149 87.96 11.50 5.63
C GLU A 149 88.67 12.01 6.90
N GLU A 150 88.23 11.59 8.10
CA GLU A 150 88.92 11.79 9.37
C GLU A 150 90.33 11.20 9.34
N LYS A 151 90.49 9.96 8.86
CA LYS A 151 91.78 9.29 8.72
C LYS A 151 92.71 10.01 7.72
N TYR A 152 92.17 10.52 6.62
CA TYR A 152 92.91 11.27 5.61
C TYR A 152 93.36 12.67 6.09
N LEU A 153 92.55 13.35 6.93
CA LEU A 153 92.81 14.71 7.41
C LEU A 153 93.57 14.78 8.74
N MET A 154 93.61 13.70 9.52
CA MET A 154 94.45 13.56 10.73
C MET A 154 95.93 13.82 10.44
N GLU A 155 96.33 13.62 9.18
CA GLU A 155 97.65 13.94 8.65
C GLU A 155 97.92 15.45 8.48
N LYS A 156 96.92 16.36 8.58
CA LYS A 156 97.10 17.79 8.24
C LYS A 156 96.68 18.90 9.24
N VAL A 157 95.56 18.88 9.98
CA VAL A 157 95.19 20.02 10.87
C VAL A 157 94.28 19.61 12.05
N ALA A 158 94.85 19.36 13.23
CA ALA A 158 94.18 18.63 14.32
C ALA A 158 93.33 19.45 15.34
N GLY A 159 93.30 20.79 15.29
CA GLY A 159 92.67 21.59 16.38
C GLY A 159 91.25 22.14 16.09
N LEU A 160 91.07 22.90 15.01
CA LEU A 160 89.84 23.67 14.75
C LEU A 160 88.68 22.84 14.13
N LEU A 161 88.96 21.61 13.71
CA LEU A 161 88.02 20.78 12.96
C LEU A 161 87.13 19.87 13.83
N ALA A 162 87.56 19.52 15.04
CA ALA A 162 86.78 18.66 15.95
C ALA A 162 85.41 19.29 16.30
N GLU A 163 85.39 20.59 16.55
CA GLU A 163 84.17 21.33 16.92
C GLU A 163 83.24 21.59 15.72
N SER A 164 83.80 21.72 14.51
CA SER A 164 83.04 21.87 13.25
C SER A 164 82.36 20.55 12.84
N ASN A 165 83.06 19.43 12.98
CA ASN A 165 82.51 18.11 12.62
C ASN A 165 81.49 17.59 13.62
N ALA A 166 81.68 17.83 14.93
CA ALA A 166 80.65 17.53 15.93
C ALA A 166 79.34 18.27 15.60
N ARG A 167 79.43 19.53 15.15
CA ARG A 167 78.28 20.35 14.76
C ARG A 167 77.54 19.79 13.54
N LYS A 168 78.27 19.39 12.50
CA LYS A 168 77.69 18.76 11.29
C LYS A 168 77.04 17.42 11.60
N LYS A 169 77.67 16.58 12.43
CA LYS A 169 77.12 15.27 12.85
C LYS A 169 75.84 15.43 13.67
N ASN A 170 75.82 16.38 14.60
CA ASN A 170 74.63 16.67 15.39
C ASN A 170 73.51 17.23 14.52
N MET A 171 73.80 18.18 13.61
CA MET A 171 72.79 18.75 12.70
C MET A 171 72.13 17.68 11.82
N VAL A 172 72.91 16.82 11.16
CA VAL A 172 72.34 15.76 10.30
C VAL A 172 71.57 14.72 11.11
N ARG A 173 72.06 14.38 12.31
CA ARG A 173 71.34 13.49 13.23
C ARG A 173 70.01 14.10 13.66
N ASP A 174 69.99 15.38 13.98
CA ASP A 174 68.81 16.09 14.44
C ASP A 174 67.79 16.23 13.30
N ASP A 175 68.23 16.53 12.08
CA ASP A 175 67.38 16.58 10.88
C ASP A 175 66.80 15.19 10.55
N ILE A 176 67.60 14.13 10.62
CA ILE A 176 67.15 12.74 10.43
C ILE A 176 66.15 12.34 11.50
N SER A 177 66.42 12.68 12.76
CA SER A 177 65.53 12.39 13.89
C SER A 177 64.19 13.13 13.75
N SER A 178 64.24 14.41 13.37
CA SER A 178 63.07 15.23 13.08
C SER A 178 62.24 14.63 11.93
N LEU A 179 62.88 14.24 10.83
CA LEU A 179 62.21 13.63 9.69
C LEU A 179 61.56 12.27 10.04
N ALA A 180 62.27 11.43 10.80
CA ALA A 180 61.73 10.15 11.28
C ALA A 180 60.52 10.37 12.20
N LYS A 181 60.56 11.40 13.04
CA LYS A 181 59.45 11.80 13.89
C LYS A 181 58.25 12.27 13.05
N THR A 182 58.45 13.17 12.08
CA THR A 182 57.37 13.63 11.19
C THR A 182 56.77 12.50 10.37
N ALA A 183 57.59 11.55 9.88
CA ALA A 183 57.11 10.37 9.17
C ALA A 183 56.24 9.47 10.07
N SER A 184 56.65 9.28 11.33
CA SER A 184 55.90 8.52 12.33
C SER A 184 54.57 9.22 12.68
N GLU A 185 54.57 10.53 12.92
CA GLU A 185 53.37 11.32 13.20
C GLU A 185 52.36 11.24 12.04
N ARG A 186 52.85 11.38 10.80
CA ARG A 186 52.02 11.26 9.59
C ARG A 186 51.45 9.84 9.43
N SER A 187 52.23 8.80 9.72
CA SER A 187 51.78 7.40 9.69
C SER A 187 50.68 7.15 10.71
N ASN A 188 50.86 7.58 11.97
CA ASN A 188 49.84 7.46 13.01
C ASN A 188 48.54 8.20 12.66
N SER A 189 48.64 9.38 12.05
CA SER A 189 47.48 10.16 11.60
C SER A 189 46.70 9.43 10.50
N LEU A 190 47.39 8.92 9.47
CA LEU A 190 46.77 8.14 8.39
C LEU A 190 46.17 6.82 8.90
N GLN A 191 46.86 6.14 9.81
CA GLN A 191 46.32 4.93 10.45
C GLN A 191 45.02 5.25 11.20
N THR A 192 44.97 6.37 11.91
CA THR A 192 43.76 6.82 12.62
C THR A 192 42.60 7.09 11.66
N GLU A 193 42.85 7.79 10.55
CA GLU A 193 41.81 8.03 9.54
C GLU A 193 41.35 6.73 8.85
N THR A 194 42.27 5.78 8.62
CA THR A 194 41.95 4.45 8.07
C THR A 194 41.02 3.69 9.02
N THR A 195 41.30 3.70 10.32
CA THR A 195 40.43 3.05 11.32
C THR A 195 39.06 3.69 11.35
N LYS A 196 38.95 5.03 11.33
CA LYS A 196 37.65 5.72 11.26
C LYS A 196 36.86 5.34 10.01
N PHE A 197 37.53 5.23 8.85
CA PHE A 197 36.89 4.80 7.61
C PHE A 197 36.34 3.39 7.70
N HIS A 198 37.13 2.48 8.27
CA HIS A 198 36.71 1.10 8.51
C HIS A 198 35.52 1.03 9.48
N ASP A 199 35.61 1.71 10.63
CA ASP A 199 34.54 1.74 11.63
C ASP A 199 33.25 2.33 11.05
N PHE A 200 33.34 3.42 10.28
CA PHE A 200 32.21 4.01 9.57
C PHE A 200 31.59 3.02 8.58
N THR A 201 32.42 2.34 7.79
CA THR A 201 31.97 1.36 6.78
C THR A 201 31.28 0.17 7.44
N SER A 202 31.84 -0.35 8.53
CA SER A 202 31.26 -1.46 9.31
C SER A 202 29.92 -1.07 9.91
N SER A 203 29.86 0.07 10.63
CA SER A 203 28.62 0.55 11.24
C SER A 203 27.53 0.81 10.21
N MET A 204 27.88 1.39 9.06
CA MET A 204 26.92 1.64 8.00
C MET A 204 26.43 0.33 7.35
N SER A 205 27.29 -0.68 7.21
CA SER A 205 26.90 -2.01 6.75
C SER A 205 25.89 -2.65 7.70
N GLU A 206 26.15 -2.64 9.02
CA GLU A 206 25.24 -3.19 10.04
C GLU A 206 23.88 -2.48 10.04
N GLN A 207 23.87 -1.15 9.99
CA GLN A 207 22.62 -0.36 9.92
C GLN A 207 21.84 -0.67 8.64
N TRP A 208 22.54 -0.88 7.53
CA TRP A 208 21.93 -1.18 6.25
C TRP A 208 21.35 -2.60 6.20
N GLU A 209 22.04 -3.58 6.80
CA GLU A 209 21.52 -4.94 6.98
C GLU A 209 20.23 -4.93 7.82
N ALA A 210 20.23 -4.24 8.96
CA ALA A 210 19.04 -4.09 9.79
C ALA A 210 17.88 -3.42 9.04
N TYR A 211 18.16 -2.39 8.23
CA TYR A 211 17.15 -1.74 7.40
C TYR A 211 16.52 -2.70 6.37
N VAL A 212 17.35 -3.53 5.72
CA VAL A 212 16.88 -4.54 4.76
C VAL A 212 15.99 -5.57 5.45
N GLU A 213 16.43 -6.10 6.59
CA GLU A 213 15.67 -7.07 7.38
C GLU A 213 14.30 -6.52 7.79
N ILE A 214 14.26 -5.31 8.37
CA ILE A 214 13.02 -4.63 8.75
C ILE A 214 12.09 -4.44 7.55
N THR A 215 12.66 -4.09 6.39
CA THR A 215 11.88 -3.86 5.16
C THR A 215 11.30 -5.17 4.61
N GLU A 216 12.06 -6.26 4.64
CA GLU A 216 11.60 -7.60 4.23
C GLU A 216 10.51 -8.14 5.16
N GLU A 217 10.69 -7.99 6.47
CA GLU A 217 9.64 -8.33 7.44
C GLU A 217 8.36 -7.52 7.23
N ALA A 218 8.49 -6.21 6.98
CA ALA A 218 7.35 -5.35 6.70
C ALA A 218 6.63 -5.75 5.42
N PHE A 219 7.35 -6.16 4.38
CA PHE A 219 6.78 -6.72 3.16
C PHE A 219 5.98 -7.99 3.43
N HIS A 220 6.55 -8.96 4.16
CA HIS A 220 5.86 -10.19 4.51
C HIS A 220 4.60 -9.93 5.34
N ARG A 221 4.67 -9.04 6.33
CA ARG A 221 3.51 -8.61 7.11
C ARG A 221 2.43 -7.95 6.24
N ASN A 222 2.82 -7.08 5.31
CA ASN A 222 1.89 -6.40 4.41
C ASN A 222 1.18 -7.38 3.48
N ILE A 223 1.91 -8.30 2.84
CA ILE A 223 1.31 -9.35 2.00
C ILE A 223 0.32 -10.18 2.81
N SER A 224 0.71 -10.61 4.01
CA SER A 224 -0.16 -11.43 4.87
C SER A 224 -1.44 -10.68 5.25
N SER A 225 -1.33 -9.37 5.55
CA SER A 225 -2.49 -8.53 5.85
C SER A 225 -3.40 -8.32 4.63
N VAL A 226 -2.83 -8.10 3.44
CA VAL A 226 -3.59 -7.96 2.19
C VAL A 226 -4.34 -9.25 1.87
N GLU A 227 -3.69 -10.40 2.00
CA GLU A 227 -4.33 -11.69 1.74
C GLU A 227 -5.44 -11.99 2.75
N GLN A 228 -5.23 -11.69 4.04
CA GLN A 228 -6.29 -11.82 5.05
C GLN A 228 -7.51 -10.94 4.73
N LYS A 229 -7.28 -9.68 4.34
CA LYS A 229 -8.35 -8.76 3.94
C LYS A 229 -9.07 -9.24 2.68
N LYS A 230 -8.33 -9.79 1.71
CA LYS A 230 -8.90 -10.41 0.51
C LYS A 230 -9.81 -11.57 0.87
N CYS A 231 -9.38 -12.50 1.71
CA CYS A 231 -10.21 -13.64 2.13
C CYS A 231 -11.53 -13.16 2.76
N CYS A 232 -11.46 -12.21 3.69
CA CYS A 232 -12.66 -11.62 4.32
C CYS A 232 -13.60 -10.95 3.29
N LEU A 233 -13.05 -10.19 2.34
CA LEU A 233 -13.86 -9.52 1.31
C LEU A 233 -14.48 -10.52 0.32
N VAL A 234 -13.73 -11.54 -0.11
CA VAL A 234 -14.23 -12.60 -1.00
C VAL A 234 -15.37 -13.36 -0.33
N GLU A 235 -15.24 -13.72 0.95
CA GLU A 235 -16.31 -14.36 1.71
C GLU A 235 -17.58 -13.50 1.77
N ASN A 236 -17.43 -12.20 2.05
CA ASN A 236 -18.56 -11.27 2.12
C ASN A 236 -19.25 -11.10 0.75
N VAL A 237 -18.48 -10.94 -0.34
CA VAL A 237 -19.02 -10.85 -1.70
C VAL A 237 -19.76 -12.14 -2.05
N GLN A 238 -19.19 -13.30 -1.73
CA GLN A 238 -19.83 -14.59 -2.00
C GLN A 238 -21.14 -14.77 -1.22
N GLN A 239 -21.18 -14.34 0.05
CA GLN A 239 -22.43 -14.33 0.84
C GLN A 239 -23.48 -13.41 0.20
N CYS A 240 -23.09 -12.22 -0.23
CA CYS A 240 -23.98 -11.29 -0.93
C CYS A 240 -24.51 -11.90 -2.23
N LYS A 241 -23.66 -12.49 -3.07
CA LYS A 241 -24.08 -13.17 -4.31
C LYS A 241 -25.09 -14.29 -4.03
N THR A 242 -24.82 -15.09 -3.01
CA THR A 242 -25.73 -16.18 -2.59
C THR A 242 -27.09 -15.64 -2.17
N ARG A 243 -27.12 -14.58 -1.34
CA ARG A 243 -28.37 -13.95 -0.90
C ARG A 243 -29.14 -13.30 -2.05
N THR A 244 -28.46 -12.59 -2.94
CA THR A 244 -29.08 -11.97 -4.11
C THR A 244 -29.66 -13.01 -5.05
N LYS A 245 -28.96 -14.14 -5.26
CA LYS A 245 -29.47 -15.26 -6.05
C LYS A 245 -30.73 -15.87 -5.43
N LEU A 246 -30.70 -16.15 -4.12
CA LEU A 246 -31.86 -16.67 -3.40
C LEU A 246 -33.06 -15.72 -3.50
N CYS A 247 -32.82 -14.40 -3.35
CA CYS A 247 -33.86 -13.38 -3.49
C CYS A 247 -34.47 -13.40 -4.90
N SER A 248 -33.63 -13.50 -5.94
CA SER A 248 -34.09 -13.60 -7.33
C SER A 248 -34.91 -14.87 -7.59
N GLU A 249 -34.51 -16.01 -7.04
CA GLU A 249 -35.27 -17.26 -7.14
C GLU A 249 -36.62 -17.16 -6.43
N GLN A 250 -36.64 -16.62 -5.21
CA GLN A 250 -37.87 -16.38 -4.45
C GLN A 250 -38.81 -15.41 -5.16
N TRP A 251 -38.26 -14.35 -5.74
CA TRP A 251 -38.99 -13.36 -6.50
C TRP A 251 -39.64 -13.95 -7.75
N SER A 252 -38.86 -14.72 -8.53
CA SER A 252 -39.39 -15.42 -9.71
C SER A 252 -40.48 -16.43 -9.33
N ASN A 253 -40.31 -17.17 -8.24
CA ASN A 253 -41.33 -18.10 -7.75
C ASN A 253 -42.61 -17.37 -7.32
N ALA A 254 -42.50 -16.20 -6.67
CA ALA A 254 -43.64 -15.39 -6.29
C ALA A 254 -44.39 -14.85 -7.52
N GLN A 255 -43.66 -14.38 -8.53
CA GLN A 255 -44.23 -13.89 -9.79
C GLN A 255 -44.97 -14.99 -10.56
N ASN A 256 -44.42 -16.21 -10.59
CA ASN A 256 -45.04 -17.35 -11.26
C ASN A 256 -46.25 -17.95 -10.49
N SER A 257 -46.47 -17.52 -9.25
CA SER A 257 -47.56 -18.00 -8.38
C SER A 257 -48.77 -17.07 -8.35
N VAL A 258 -48.68 -15.91 -9.00
CA VAL A 258 -49.77 -14.92 -9.20
C VAL A 258 -50.34 -15.09 -10.60
#